data_AF-A0A1W9QKT3-F1
#
_entry.id   AF-A0A1W9QKT3-F1
#
_cell.length_a   1.000
_cell.length_b   1.000
_cell.length_c   1.000
_cell.angle_alpha   90.00
_cell.angle_beta   90.00
_cell.angle_gamma   90.00
#
_symmetry.space_group_name_H-M   'P 1'
#
loop_
_entity.id
_entity.type
_entity.pdbx_description
1 polymer ?
#
loop_
_entity_poly.entity_id
_entity_poly.type
_entity_poly.pdbx_seq_one_letter_code
_entity_poly.pdbx_strand_id
1 'polypeptide(L)'
;MIKIKNEELIQELIGETKDFPKYTTQLINLTNQNAQGTRPRVVGQLSELINECPEKTYQGWKKWVSFKIPQHYQTCDRKNQQNDE
;
A
#
# COMPACT_ATOMS: atom_id res chain seq x y z
N MET A 1 -9.84 -0.46 -23.28
CA MET A 1 -9.57 -0.83 -21.88
C MET A 1 -8.32 -1.70 -21.87
N ILE A 2 -7.24 -1.26 -21.24
CA ILE A 2 -5.99 -2.02 -21.15
C ILE A 2 -6.21 -3.16 -20.14
N LYS A 3 -5.86 -4.40 -20.51
CA LYS A 3 -5.89 -5.57 -19.62
C LYS A 3 -4.45 -6.00 -19.38
N ILE A 4 -4.04 -6.08 -18.12
CA ILE A 4 -2.71 -6.51 -17.70
C ILE A 4 -2.89 -7.82 -16.91
N LYS A 5 -2.00 -8.80 -17.13
CA LYS A 5 -2.06 -10.06 -16.38
C LYS A 5 -1.50 -9.86 -14.97
N ASN A 6 -2.03 -10.61 -14.01
CA ASN A 6 -1.58 -10.51 -12.63
C ASN A 6 -0.11 -10.93 -12.46
N GLU A 7 0.34 -11.91 -13.26
CA GLU A 7 1.73 -12.35 -13.32
C GLU A 7 2.68 -11.22 -13.76
N GLU A 8 2.29 -10.46 -14.78
CA GLU A 8 3.05 -9.31 -15.28
C GLU A 8 3.19 -8.23 -14.20
N LEU A 9 2.12 -7.99 -13.42
CA LEU A 9 2.16 -7.07 -12.28
C LEU A 9 3.08 -7.55 -11.16
N ILE A 10 3.03 -8.84 -10.81
CA ILE A 10 3.87 -9.43 -9.77
C ILE A 10 5.35 -9.31 -10.15
N GLN A 11 5.67 -9.60 -11.42
CA GLN A 11 7.05 -9.51 -11.90
C GLN A 11 7.58 -8.07 -11.90
N GLU A 12 6.74 -7.09 -12.27
CA GLU A 12 7.12 -5.67 -12.20
C GLU A 12 7.30 -5.18 -10.75
N LEU A 13 6.48 -5.66 -9.80
CA LEU A 13 6.49 -5.22 -8.40
C LEU A 13 7.58 -5.89 -7.55
N ILE A 14 7.80 -7.19 -7.75
CA ILE A 14 8.59 -8.05 -6.86
C ILE A 14 9.87 -8.56 -7.55
N GLY A 15 9.94 -8.49 -8.88
CA GLY A 15 11.07 -8.98 -9.68
C GLY A 15 11.07 -10.49 -9.93
N GLU A 16 10.30 -11.25 -9.16
CA GLU A 16 10.16 -12.69 -9.30
C GLU A 16 8.72 -13.14 -9.03
N THR A 17 8.25 -14.13 -9.79
CA THR A 17 6.98 -14.82 -9.52
C THR A 17 7.25 -16.01 -8.60
N LYS A 18 6.57 -16.04 -7.45
CA LYS A 18 6.63 -17.17 -6.50
C LYS A 18 5.35 -17.97 -6.51
N ASP A 19 5.50 -19.29 -6.52
CA ASP A 19 4.39 -20.21 -6.28
C ASP A 19 4.17 -20.37 -4.78
N PHE A 20 2.97 -20.03 -4.34
CA PHE A 20 2.55 -20.20 -2.96
C PHE A 20 1.59 -21.39 -2.83
N PRO A 21 1.61 -22.11 -1.69
CA PRO A 21 0.60 -23.12 -1.41
C PRO A 21 -0.83 -22.58 -1.56
N LYS A 22 -1.77 -23.45 -1.97
CA LYS A 22 -3.16 -23.13 -2.34
C LYS A 22 -3.90 -22.17 -1.39
N TYR A 23 -3.62 -22.27 -0.09
CA TYR A 23 -4.34 -21.51 0.95
C TYR A 23 -3.58 -20.31 1.50
N THR A 24 -2.39 -20.00 0.99
CA THR A 24 -1.52 -18.94 1.51
C THR A 24 -2.23 -17.58 1.53
N THR A 25 -2.88 -17.20 0.44
CA THR A 25 -3.64 -15.95 0.35
C THR A 25 -4.76 -15.87 1.40
N GLN A 26 -5.45 -16.98 1.65
CA GLN A 26 -6.56 -17.02 2.61
C GLN A 26 -6.05 -16.82 4.04
N LEU A 27 -4.94 -17.48 4.38
CA LEU A 27 -4.29 -17.34 5.68
C LEU A 27 -3.78 -15.91 5.90
N ILE A 28 -3.07 -15.34 4.93
CA ILE A 28 -2.58 -13.96 5.00
C ILE A 28 -3.74 -12.99 5.21
N ASN A 29 -4.82 -13.14 4.46
CA ASN A 29 -5.99 -12.27 4.57
C ASN A 29 -6.65 -12.38 5.94
N LEU A 30 -6.79 -13.59 6.48
CA LEU A 30 -7.36 -13.82 7.81
C LEU A 30 -6.50 -13.19 8.91
N THR A 31 -5.19 -13.42 8.88
CA THR A 31 -4.25 -12.83 9.84
C THR A 31 -4.27 -11.31 9.77
N ASN A 32 -4.30 -10.73 8.56
CA ASN A 32 -4.34 -9.28 8.37
C ASN A 32 -5.64 -8.65 8.91
N GLN A 33 -6.77 -9.34 8.75
CA GLN A 33 -8.05 -8.90 9.33
C GLN A 33 -8.03 -8.95 10.86
N ASN A 34 -7.50 -10.03 11.45
CA ASN A 34 -7.38 -10.17 12.90
C ASN A 34 -6.45 -9.11 13.50
N ALA A 35 -5.34 -8.81 12.82
CA ALA A 35 -4.43 -7.74 13.19
C ALA A 35 -5.02 -6.33 12.95
N GLN A 36 -6.19 -6.22 12.31
CA GLN A 36 -6.82 -4.98 11.88
C GLN A 36 -5.90 -4.15 10.95
N GLY A 37 -5.01 -4.83 10.22
CA GLY A 37 -3.97 -4.21 9.41
C GLY A 37 -4.50 -3.43 8.21
N THR A 38 -5.77 -3.59 7.83
CA THR A 38 -6.40 -2.82 6.75
C THR A 38 -7.13 -1.56 7.22
N ARG A 39 -7.18 -1.30 8.53
CA ARG A 39 -7.85 -0.09 9.04
C ARG A 39 -7.09 1.16 8.53
N PRO A 40 -7.80 2.21 8.09
CA PRO A 40 -7.18 3.44 7.59
C PRO A 40 -6.12 4.05 8.53
N ARG A 41 -6.29 3.89 9.86
CA ARG A 41 -5.31 4.36 10.84
C ARG A 41 -3.97 3.63 10.81
N VAL A 42 -3.92 2.40 10.29
CA VAL A 42 -2.75 1.52 10.27
C VAL A 42 -2.02 1.61 8.93
N VAL A 43 -2.75 1.48 7.82
CA VAL A 43 -2.15 1.53 6.47
C VAL A 43 -2.02 2.93 5.89
N GLY A 44 -2.65 3.93 6.52
CA GLY A 44 -2.82 5.24 5.91
C GLY A 44 -3.81 5.22 4.74
N GLN A 45 -4.03 6.37 4.13
CA GLN A 45 -4.91 6.51 2.96
C GLN A 45 -4.05 6.72 1.70
N LEU A 46 -3.37 5.66 1.25
CA LEU A 46 -2.53 5.68 0.04
C LEU A 46 -3.28 6.17 -1.21
N SER A 47 -4.58 5.92 -1.31
CA SER A 47 -5.41 6.42 -2.40
C SER A 47 -5.53 7.95 -2.41
N GLU A 48 -5.43 8.60 -1.26
CA GLU A 48 -5.45 10.07 -1.17
C GLU A 48 -4.12 10.67 -1.66
N LEU A 49 -3.00 9.97 -1.44
CA LEU A 49 -1.68 10.39 -1.96
C LEU A 49 -1.65 10.48 -3.49
N ILE A 50 -2.44 9.67 -4.18
CA ILE A 50 -2.55 9.74 -5.64
C ILE A 50 -3.15 11.08 -6.08
N ASN A 51 -4.14 11.60 -5.34
CA ASN A 51 -4.78 12.88 -5.64
C ASN A 51 -3.90 14.09 -5.26
N GLU A 52 -3.04 13.93 -4.24
CA GLU A 52 -2.10 14.98 -3.81
C GLU A 52 -0.89 15.15 -4.74
N CYS A 53 -0.57 14.14 -5.56
CA CYS A 53 0.61 14.18 -6.42
C CYS A 53 0.39 15.19 -7.57
N PRO A 54 1.19 16.27 -7.67
CA PRO A 54 1.04 17.26 -8.74
C PRO A 54 1.51 16.73 -10.10
N GLU A 55 2.37 15.71 -10.08
CA GLU A 55 2.92 15.05 -11.27
C GLU A 55 1.94 14.04 -11.84
N LYS A 56 1.67 14.11 -13.15
CA LYS A 56 0.79 13.16 -13.87
C LYS A 56 1.55 12.02 -14.56
N THR A 57 2.87 11.94 -14.34
CA THR A 57 3.72 10.89 -14.93
C THR A 57 4.10 9.86 -13.88
N TYR A 58 4.22 8.60 -14.29
CA TYR A 58 4.64 7.51 -13.39
C TYR A 58 5.98 7.80 -12.70
N GLN A 59 6.96 8.32 -13.45
CA GLN A 59 8.28 8.66 -12.91
C GLN A 59 8.22 9.83 -11.91
N GLY A 60 7.41 10.86 -12.19
CA GLY A 60 7.18 11.96 -11.25
C GLY A 60 6.50 11.49 -9.97
N TRP A 61 5.46 10.66 -10.09
CA TRP A 61 4.77 10.04 -8.96
C TRP A 61 5.71 9.19 -8.10
N LYS A 62 6.54 8.34 -8.70
CA LYS A 62 7.51 7.49 -7.99
C LYS A 62 8.51 8.31 -7.17
N LYS A 63 9.01 9.42 -7.72
CA LYS A 63 9.93 10.32 -7.00
C LYS A 63 9.22 11.05 -5.86
N TRP A 64 8.03 11.58 -6.12
CA TRP A 64 7.23 12.31 -5.15
C TRP A 64 6.80 11.45 -3.96
N VAL A 65 6.32 10.22 -4.22
CA VAL A 65 5.85 9.30 -3.18
C VAL A 65 6.99 8.84 -2.28
N SER A 66 8.20 8.64 -2.82
CA SER A 66 9.40 8.28 -2.05
C SER A 66 9.77 9.36 -1.03
N PHE A 67 9.52 10.63 -1.34
CA PHE A 67 9.74 11.75 -0.41
C PHE A 67 8.61 11.89 0.62
N LYS A 68 7.36 11.62 0.24
CA LYS A 68 6.17 11.81 1.11
C LYS A 68 5.88 10.63 2.06
N ILE A 69 6.20 9.39 1.68
CA ILE A 69 5.92 8.18 2.50
C ILE A 69 6.52 8.26 3.92
N PRO A 70 7.78 8.67 4.14
CA PRO A 70 8.34 8.80 5.48
C PRO A 70 7.56 9.76 6.38
N GLN A 71 6.98 10.82 5.80
CA GLN A 71 6.14 11.79 6.51
C GLN A 71 4.74 11.24 6.82
N HIS A 72 4.22 10.35 5.96
CA HIS A 72 2.88 9.79 6.11
C HIS A 72 2.81 8.84 7.31
N TYR A 73 3.78 7.93 7.48
CA TYR A 73 3.83 7.03 8.63
C TYR A 73 3.93 7.80 9.97
N GLN A 74 4.78 8.83 10.03
CA GLN A 74 4.89 9.70 11.21
C GLN A 74 3.58 10.44 11.56
N THR A 75 2.79 10.78 10.53
CA THR A 75 1.50 11.46 10.71
C THR A 75 0.41 10.49 11.18
N CYS A 76 0.41 9.25 10.69
CA CYS A 76 -0.47 8.18 11.18
C CYS A 76 -0.24 7.92 12.67
N ASP A 77 1.02 7.79 13.10
CA ASP A 77 1.38 7.57 14.50
C ASP A 77 0.92 8.72 15.41
N ARG A 78 1.05 9.97 14.97
CA ARG A 78 0.62 11.15 15.75
C ARG A 78 -0.90 11.27 15.87
N LYS A 79 -1.66 10.96 14.82
CA LYS A 79 -3.13 10.93 14.87
C LYS A 79 -3.66 9.82 15.78
N ASN A 80 -2.92 8.74 15.98
CA ASN A 80 -3.30 7.68 16.91
C ASN A 80 -3.27 8.15 18.38
N GLN A 81 -2.30 8.99 18.77
CA GLN A 81 -2.20 9.50 20.15
C GLN A 81 -3.31 10.48 20.55
N GLN A 82 -3.95 11.17 19.59
CA GLN A 82 -5.03 12.14 19.86
C GLN A 82 -6.43 11.54 19.89
N ASN A 83 -6.62 10.30 19.43
CA ASN A 83 -7.94 9.64 19.38
C ASN A 83 -8.14 8.59 20.49
N ASP A 84 -7.12 8.39 21.34
CA ASP A 84 -7.15 7.48 22.49
C ASP A 84 -7.37 8.26 23.84
N GLU A 85 -7.64 9.58 23.77
CA GLU A 85 -8.14 10.45 24.87
C GLU A 85 -9.64 10.75 24.69
#